data_AF-H2YH05-F1
#
_entry.id   AF-H2YH05-F1
#
_cell.length_a   1.000
_cell.length_b   1.000
_cell.length_c   1.000
_cell.angle_alpha   90.00
_cell.angle_beta   90.00
_cell.angle_gamma   90.00
#
_symmetry.space_group_name_H-M   'P 1'
#
loop_
_entity.id
_entity.type
_entity.pdbx_description
1 polymer ?
#
loop_
_entity_poly.entity_id
_entity_poly.type
_entity_poly.pdbx_seq_one_letter_code
_entity_poly.pdbx_strand_id
1 'polypeptide(L)'
;LLHGAEAIGLKKEYKDGSIREFCFTDRYNFTNQEDDDFLLESEKHQIIKVELDSLRALDEKYVPGHQSIKLYPGKSIFRRLASNELITDFFPLHDRPALHKLRWAWYKTIDLNLRQPLENHRLESDFQKNLITKILVFDFANNFLALFYIAFIYDDMPMLRQTLRNLFLVHMIVSQALESLLPYWTFRYRSSLYRATLKSNRKAELTMHEQTCLELQRDTYWGTFDDYLELWLQFGYVVLFSCVYPPAAIFALINNVIEMKSDAFKMCNVYRRPFVYQTNGIGTWKVAFEALSYLAVVSNLALIFHTSRFIEGIYKVFPDASTINIILAFVAVEHILLGVRWLISYAVPVVPHWVKVETQRMKYFSLQALKRQ
;
A
#
# COMPACT_ATOMS: atom_id res chain seq x y z
N LEU A 1 9.18 21.86 -17.15
CA LEU A 1 8.09 21.12 -16.44
C LEU A 1 7.05 20.57 -17.41
N LEU A 2 6.28 21.38 -18.16
CA LEU A 2 5.22 20.87 -19.05
C LEU A 2 5.69 19.80 -20.07
N HIS A 3 6.82 19.99 -20.75
CA HIS A 3 7.40 18.93 -21.62
C HIS A 3 7.78 17.66 -20.86
N GLY A 4 8.17 17.77 -19.58
CA GLY A 4 8.41 16.61 -18.73
C GLY A 4 7.11 15.90 -18.33
N ALA A 5 6.01 16.66 -18.12
CA ALA A 5 4.68 16.10 -17.90
C ALA A 5 4.20 15.29 -19.11
N GLU A 6 4.47 15.78 -20.32
CA GLU A 6 4.27 15.08 -21.59
C GLU A 6 5.17 13.84 -21.70
N ALA A 7 6.47 13.95 -21.41
CA ALA A 7 7.41 12.83 -21.46
C ALA A 7 7.09 11.68 -20.48
N ILE A 8 6.50 11.98 -19.31
CA ILE A 8 6.03 10.92 -18.38
C ILE A 8 4.65 10.35 -18.73
N GLY A 9 3.92 10.96 -19.66
CA GLY A 9 2.54 10.60 -20.00
C GLY A 9 1.54 10.94 -18.87
N LEU A 10 1.70 12.10 -18.23
CA LEU A 10 0.83 12.54 -17.14
C LEU A 10 -0.61 12.70 -17.65
N LYS A 11 -1.61 12.22 -16.91
CA LYS A 11 -3.01 12.37 -17.31
C LYS A 11 -3.68 13.54 -16.60
N LYS A 12 -4.44 14.33 -17.35
CA LYS A 12 -5.13 15.53 -16.89
C LYS A 12 -6.53 15.60 -17.50
N GLU A 13 -7.41 16.35 -16.85
CA GLU A 13 -8.79 16.57 -17.28
C GLU A 13 -8.83 17.61 -18.43
N TYR A 14 -9.58 17.28 -19.48
CA TYR A 14 -9.94 18.19 -20.57
C TYR A 14 -11.16 19.03 -20.22
N LYS A 15 -11.34 20.14 -20.92
CA LYS A 15 -12.52 21.02 -20.81
C LYS A 15 -13.85 20.34 -21.12
N ASP A 16 -13.85 19.13 -21.68
CA ASP A 16 -15.02 18.27 -21.91
C ASP A 16 -15.28 17.24 -20.78
N GLY A 17 -14.50 17.30 -19.69
CA GLY A 17 -14.55 16.37 -18.55
C GLY A 17 -13.85 15.02 -18.79
N SER A 18 -13.23 14.80 -19.97
CA SER A 18 -12.51 13.55 -20.24
C SER A 18 -11.07 13.59 -19.72
N ILE A 19 -10.58 12.47 -19.19
CA ILE A 19 -9.19 12.36 -18.71
C ILE A 19 -8.32 11.80 -19.84
N ARG A 20 -7.32 12.58 -20.29
CA ARG A 20 -6.38 12.14 -21.35
C ARG A 20 -4.93 12.49 -21.00
N GLU A 21 -4.00 11.91 -21.75
CA GLU A 21 -2.56 12.13 -21.58
C GLU A 21 -2.17 13.55 -22.03
N PHE A 22 -1.35 14.22 -21.23
CA PHE A 22 -0.94 15.59 -21.45
C PHE A 22 0.00 15.70 -22.64
N CYS A 23 -0.38 16.54 -23.61
CA CYS A 23 0.45 16.89 -24.75
C CYS A 23 0.66 18.40 -24.76
N PHE A 24 1.89 18.86 -24.95
CA PHE A 24 2.22 20.28 -24.89
C PHE A 24 1.60 21.07 -26.06
N THR A 25 1.38 20.43 -27.21
CA THR A 25 0.73 21.05 -28.38
C THR A 25 -0.76 21.30 -28.14
N ASP A 26 -1.44 20.39 -27.42
CA ASP A 26 -2.88 20.44 -27.13
C ASP A 26 -3.21 21.03 -25.74
N ARG A 27 -2.21 21.63 -25.06
CA ARG A 27 -2.31 22.11 -23.67
C ARG A 27 -3.52 23.01 -23.38
N TYR A 28 -3.95 23.82 -24.35
CA TYR A 28 -5.07 24.76 -24.19
C TYR A 28 -6.44 24.09 -24.05
N ASN A 29 -6.56 22.80 -24.37
CA ASN A 29 -7.79 22.03 -24.20
C ASN A 29 -7.92 21.37 -22.82
N PHE A 30 -6.90 21.46 -21.98
CA PHE A 30 -6.94 21.00 -20.60
C PHE A 30 -7.61 22.03 -19.68
N THR A 31 -8.30 21.53 -18.66
CA THR A 31 -8.92 22.33 -17.61
C THR A 31 -7.83 22.98 -16.75
N ASN A 32 -8.02 24.27 -16.41
CA ASN A 32 -7.13 25.05 -15.53
C ASN A 32 -5.65 25.08 -15.97
N GLN A 33 -5.34 24.96 -17.27
CA GLN A 33 -3.95 24.97 -17.75
C GLN A 33 -3.21 26.29 -17.49
N GLU A 34 -3.94 27.41 -17.46
CA GLU A 34 -3.37 28.75 -17.24
C GLU A 34 -3.05 29.03 -15.77
N ASP A 35 -3.50 28.19 -14.83
CA ASP A 35 -3.24 28.33 -13.41
C ASP A 35 -1.82 27.83 -13.07
N ASP A 36 -1.09 28.55 -12.20
CA ASP A 36 0.23 28.14 -11.69
C ASP A 36 0.21 26.77 -10.97
N ASP A 37 -0.97 26.37 -10.49
CA ASP A 37 -1.28 25.11 -9.82
C ASP A 37 -1.67 23.97 -10.78
N PHE A 38 -1.65 24.17 -12.10
CA PHE A 38 -1.99 23.14 -13.10
C PHE A 38 -1.22 21.83 -12.91
N LEU A 39 0.07 21.95 -12.54
CA LEU A 39 0.87 20.83 -12.04
C LEU A 39 0.92 20.90 -10.52
N LEU A 40 0.54 19.80 -9.87
CA LEU A 40 0.68 19.62 -8.43
C LEU A 40 2.17 19.53 -8.08
N GLU A 41 2.53 19.96 -6.87
CA GLU A 41 3.90 19.83 -6.37
C GLU A 41 4.40 18.37 -6.39
N SER A 42 3.53 17.38 -6.17
CA SER A 42 3.85 15.96 -6.34
C SER A 42 4.33 15.62 -7.75
N GLU A 43 3.62 16.11 -8.77
CA GLU A 43 3.90 15.88 -10.18
C GLU A 43 5.19 16.61 -10.60
N LYS A 44 5.40 17.85 -10.14
CA LYS A 44 6.65 18.60 -10.37
C LYS A 44 7.86 17.82 -9.85
N HIS A 45 7.79 17.30 -8.62
CA HIS A 45 8.85 16.45 -8.04
C HIS A 45 9.02 15.12 -8.79
N GLN A 46 7.93 14.48 -9.24
CA GLN A 46 7.99 13.25 -10.02
C GLN A 46 8.66 13.47 -11.38
N ILE A 47 8.34 14.56 -12.08
CA ILE A 47 8.98 14.95 -13.34
C ILE A 47 10.48 15.13 -13.12
N ILE A 48 10.89 15.95 -12.13
CA ILE A 48 12.31 16.18 -11.81
C ILE A 48 13.03 14.86 -11.49
N LYS A 49 12.40 13.96 -10.74
CA LYS A 49 12.97 12.63 -10.48
C LYS A 49 13.15 11.81 -11.74
N VAL A 50 12.16 11.76 -12.63
CA VAL A 50 12.27 10.99 -13.89
C VAL A 50 13.36 11.55 -14.77
N GLU A 51 13.50 12.88 -14.89
CA GLU A 51 14.59 13.51 -15.64
C GLU A 51 15.97 13.16 -15.04
N LEU A 52 16.15 13.24 -13.72
CA LEU A 52 17.40 12.83 -13.06
C LEU A 52 17.70 11.33 -13.24
N ASP A 53 16.69 10.47 -13.10
CA ASP A 53 16.78 9.03 -13.39
C ASP A 53 16.99 8.74 -14.89
N SER A 54 16.68 9.69 -15.80
CA SER A 54 16.87 9.58 -17.26
C SER A 54 18.26 10.00 -17.72
N LEU A 55 18.99 10.84 -16.96
CA LEU A 55 20.36 11.27 -17.29
C LEU A 55 21.27 10.08 -17.64
N ARG A 56 21.90 10.12 -18.83
CA ARG A 56 22.82 9.09 -19.33
C ARG A 56 24.19 9.69 -19.62
N ALA A 57 25.25 8.92 -19.34
CA ALA A 57 26.57 9.20 -19.88
C ALA A 57 26.53 9.01 -21.41
N LEU A 58 27.20 9.92 -22.12
CA LEU A 58 27.35 9.90 -23.57
C LEU A 58 28.73 9.33 -23.90
N ASP A 59 29.79 10.12 -23.67
CA ASP A 59 31.18 9.78 -23.99
C ASP A 59 32.07 9.63 -22.73
N GLU A 60 31.52 9.93 -21.54
CA GLU A 60 32.25 9.88 -20.27
C GLU A 60 32.62 8.44 -19.90
N LYS A 61 33.92 8.16 -19.85
CA LYS A 61 34.46 6.86 -19.40
C LYS A 61 34.51 6.73 -17.87
N TYR A 62 34.51 7.85 -17.16
CA TYR A 62 34.64 7.93 -15.70
C TYR A 62 33.86 9.14 -15.17
N VAL A 63 33.44 9.09 -13.90
CA VAL A 63 32.95 10.29 -13.20
C VAL A 63 34.13 11.27 -13.03
N PRO A 64 33.99 12.56 -13.41
CA PRO A 64 35.02 13.56 -13.19
C PRO A 64 35.49 13.60 -11.72
N GLY A 65 36.81 13.63 -11.50
CA GLY A 65 37.41 13.53 -10.17
C GLY A 65 37.50 12.10 -9.58
N HIS A 66 36.74 11.13 -10.09
CA HIS A 66 36.67 9.76 -9.54
C HIS A 66 36.98 8.69 -10.60
N GLN A 67 38.26 8.51 -10.91
CA GLN A 67 38.76 7.57 -11.93
C GLN A 67 38.45 6.08 -11.63
N SER A 68 38.12 5.73 -10.38
CA SER A 68 37.63 4.39 -10.03
C SER A 68 36.19 4.13 -10.51
N ILE A 69 35.38 5.19 -10.65
CA ILE A 69 33.95 5.09 -10.97
C ILE A 69 33.77 5.16 -12.48
N LYS A 70 33.86 4.00 -13.12
CA LYS A 70 33.60 3.85 -14.56
C LYS A 70 32.15 4.21 -14.92
N LEU A 71 32.04 4.93 -16.04
CA LEU A 71 30.82 5.20 -16.81
C LEU A 71 30.98 4.58 -18.21
N TYR A 72 29.86 4.38 -18.89
CA TYR A 72 29.81 3.90 -20.26
C TYR A 72 28.59 4.50 -20.97
N PRO A 73 28.61 4.63 -22.32
CA PRO A 73 27.51 5.21 -23.08
C PRO A 73 26.16 4.56 -22.72
N GLY A 74 25.15 5.36 -22.43
CA GLY A 74 23.83 4.87 -22.01
C GLY A 74 23.73 4.39 -20.56
N LYS A 75 24.75 4.57 -19.70
CA LYS A 75 24.63 4.30 -18.26
C LYS A 75 23.97 5.47 -17.53
N SER A 76 23.01 5.18 -16.64
CA SER A 76 22.42 6.19 -15.75
C SER A 76 23.49 6.83 -14.86
N ILE A 77 23.68 8.15 -15.00
CA ILE A 77 24.66 8.91 -14.21
C ILE A 77 24.20 8.96 -12.75
N PHE A 78 22.96 9.40 -12.52
CA PHE A 78 22.41 9.59 -11.18
C PHE A 78 22.48 8.31 -10.33
N ARG A 79 22.04 7.17 -10.89
CA ARG A 79 22.14 5.87 -10.21
C ARG A 79 23.59 5.44 -9.97
N ARG A 80 24.52 5.80 -10.86
CA ARG A 80 25.95 5.49 -10.64
C ARG A 80 26.49 6.32 -9.48
N LEU A 81 26.22 7.62 -9.42
CA LEU A 81 26.65 8.48 -8.32
C LEU A 81 26.10 8.01 -6.97
N ALA A 82 24.81 7.69 -6.89
CA ALA A 82 24.19 7.11 -5.70
C ALA A 82 24.82 5.75 -5.30
N SER A 83 25.08 4.86 -6.27
CA SER A 83 25.70 3.54 -6.00
C SER A 83 27.16 3.57 -5.53
N ASN A 84 27.81 4.74 -5.52
CA ASN A 84 29.15 4.93 -4.94
C ASN A 84 29.14 6.05 -3.89
N GLU A 85 27.99 6.32 -3.26
CA GLU A 85 27.84 7.23 -2.11
C GLU A 85 28.22 8.71 -2.39
N LEU A 86 28.41 9.10 -3.66
CA LEU A 86 28.63 10.50 -4.06
C LEU A 86 27.35 11.34 -3.97
N ILE A 87 26.19 10.69 -3.99
CA ILE A 87 24.90 11.27 -3.62
C ILE A 87 24.39 10.41 -2.46
N THR A 88 24.35 10.98 -1.25
CA THR A 88 23.89 10.27 -0.05
C THR A 88 22.36 10.21 0.02
N ASP A 89 21.70 11.34 -0.27
CA ASP A 89 20.28 11.52 -0.11
C ASP A 89 19.69 12.31 -1.28
N PHE A 90 18.49 11.91 -1.71
CA PHE A 90 17.67 12.64 -2.67
C PHE A 90 16.20 12.44 -2.32
N PHE A 91 15.51 13.52 -1.94
CA PHE A 91 14.12 13.50 -1.52
C PHE A 91 13.43 14.84 -1.88
N PRO A 92 12.12 14.85 -2.14
CA PRO A 92 11.35 16.06 -2.35
C PRO A 92 11.08 16.77 -1.01
N LEU A 93 10.95 18.11 -1.04
CA LEU A 93 10.62 18.88 0.16
C LEU A 93 9.11 18.92 0.42
N HIS A 94 8.72 19.07 1.69
CA HIS A 94 7.32 19.32 2.06
C HIS A 94 6.92 20.79 1.81
N ASP A 95 5.77 20.98 1.17
CA ASP A 95 5.01 22.23 1.32
C ASP A 95 4.38 22.23 2.73
N ARG A 96 4.88 23.10 3.61
CA ARG A 96 4.46 23.17 5.01
C ARG A 96 3.09 23.82 5.20
N PRO A 97 2.74 24.94 4.55
CA PRO A 97 1.37 25.45 4.51
C PRO A 97 0.34 24.41 4.05
N ALA A 98 0.57 23.71 2.94
CA ALA A 98 -0.37 22.68 2.44
C ALA A 98 -0.42 21.47 3.36
N LEU A 99 0.73 20.97 3.85
CA LEU A 99 0.78 19.87 4.81
C LEU A 99 0.04 20.20 6.11
N HIS A 100 0.12 21.45 6.58
CA HIS A 100 -0.63 21.88 7.77
C HIS A 100 -2.14 21.86 7.50
N LYS A 101 -2.62 22.37 6.36
CA LYS A 101 -4.03 22.28 5.97
C LYS A 101 -4.51 20.83 5.88
N LEU A 102 -3.75 19.97 5.19
CA LEU A 102 -4.02 18.54 5.06
C LEU A 102 -4.09 17.84 6.43
N ARG A 103 -3.14 18.13 7.32
CA ARG A 103 -3.10 17.58 8.70
C ARG A 103 -4.39 17.85 9.48
N TRP A 104 -4.94 19.05 9.37
CA TRP A 104 -6.19 19.40 10.05
C TRP A 104 -7.37 18.62 9.45
N ALA A 105 -7.51 18.62 8.12
CA ALA A 105 -8.59 17.89 7.43
C ALA A 105 -8.56 16.37 7.68
N TRP A 106 -7.38 15.75 7.61
CA TRP A 106 -7.26 14.28 7.50
C TRP A 106 -7.45 13.54 8.83
N TYR A 107 -6.88 14.04 9.93
CA TYR A 107 -6.94 13.35 11.23
C TYR A 107 -7.29 14.20 12.45
N LYS A 108 -7.46 15.53 12.31
CA LYS A 108 -8.02 16.34 13.40
C LYS A 108 -9.52 16.58 13.27
N THR A 109 -10.05 16.57 12.05
CA THR A 109 -11.50 16.55 11.81
C THR A 109 -12.01 15.10 11.87
N ILE A 110 -13.13 14.89 12.57
CA ILE A 110 -13.91 13.65 12.49
C ILE A 110 -14.86 13.78 11.28
N ASP A 111 -14.29 13.82 10.08
CA ASP A 111 -15.08 13.71 8.85
C ASP A 111 -15.13 12.23 8.44
N LEU A 112 -16.35 11.71 8.33
CA LEU A 112 -16.63 10.35 7.85
C LEU A 112 -16.71 10.29 6.32
N ASN A 113 -16.75 11.44 5.63
CA ASN A 113 -16.62 11.51 4.18
C ASN A 113 -15.16 11.31 3.76
N LEU A 114 -14.73 10.06 3.79
CA LEU A 114 -13.43 9.59 3.29
C LEU A 114 -13.35 9.69 1.76
N ARG A 115 -13.40 10.91 1.22
CA ARG A 115 -13.05 11.20 -0.18
C ARG A 115 -11.53 11.11 -0.33
N GLN A 116 -11.02 9.88 -0.39
CA GLN A 116 -9.67 9.63 -0.88
C GLN A 116 -9.57 10.16 -2.32
N PRO A 117 -8.51 10.90 -2.69
CA PRO A 117 -8.24 11.19 -4.10
C PRO A 117 -7.90 9.88 -4.81
N LEU A 118 -8.85 9.39 -5.61
CA LEU A 118 -8.75 8.15 -6.37
C LEU A 118 -7.86 8.34 -7.61
N GLU A 119 -6.55 8.29 -7.43
CA GLU A 119 -5.58 8.25 -8.52
C GLU A 119 -5.05 6.81 -8.70
N ASN A 120 -5.24 6.24 -9.90
CA ASN A 120 -5.12 4.80 -10.14
C ASN A 120 -4.54 4.45 -11.53
N HIS A 121 -3.29 4.83 -11.77
CA HIS A 121 -2.35 4.31 -12.80
C HIS A 121 -0.97 4.27 -12.15
N ARG A 122 0.01 3.38 -12.43
CA ARG A 122 0.38 2.54 -13.59
C ARG A 122 0.99 1.18 -13.11
N LEU A 123 1.74 0.40 -13.89
CA LEU A 123 2.10 -0.99 -13.50
C LEU A 123 3.14 -1.15 -12.37
N GLU A 124 2.88 -2.09 -11.45
CA GLU A 124 3.86 -2.62 -10.50
C GLU A 124 4.98 -3.39 -11.22
N SER A 125 6.21 -3.24 -10.74
CA SER A 125 7.42 -3.87 -11.25
C SER A 125 7.47 -5.37 -10.93
N ASP A 126 7.93 -6.20 -11.88
CA ASP A 126 7.96 -7.66 -11.70
C ASP A 126 8.93 -8.13 -10.60
N PHE A 127 9.92 -7.30 -10.26
CA PHE A 127 10.80 -7.53 -9.11
C PHE A 127 10.01 -7.49 -7.79
N GLN A 128 9.22 -6.44 -7.56
CA GLN A 128 8.42 -6.29 -6.34
C GLN A 128 7.39 -7.42 -6.21
N LYS A 129 6.71 -7.79 -7.32
CA LYS A 129 5.75 -8.92 -7.31
C LYS A 129 6.39 -10.22 -6.78
N ASN A 130 7.59 -10.54 -7.27
CA ASN A 130 8.32 -11.74 -6.87
C ASN A 130 8.87 -11.66 -5.43
N LEU A 131 9.28 -10.48 -4.98
CA LEU A 131 9.73 -10.24 -3.61
C LEU A 131 8.57 -10.41 -2.61
N ILE A 132 7.46 -9.69 -2.84
CA ILE A 132 6.23 -9.77 -2.05
C ILE A 132 5.76 -11.22 -1.91
N THR A 133 5.69 -11.95 -3.03
CA THR A 133 5.23 -13.36 -3.02
C THR A 133 6.10 -14.25 -2.14
N LYS A 134 7.43 -14.07 -2.14
CA LYS A 134 8.34 -14.88 -1.32
C LYS A 134 8.22 -14.57 0.17
N ILE A 135 8.15 -13.29 0.51
CA ILE A 135 8.01 -12.85 1.91
C ILE A 135 6.67 -13.33 2.47
N LEU A 136 5.57 -13.17 1.73
CA LEU A 136 4.24 -13.61 2.15
C LEU A 136 4.14 -15.11 2.47
N VAL A 137 4.82 -15.99 1.73
CA VAL A 137 4.83 -17.43 2.05
C VAL A 137 5.56 -17.70 3.37
N PHE A 138 6.65 -16.97 3.63
CA PHE A 138 7.39 -17.07 4.90
C PHE A 138 6.59 -16.51 6.07
N ASP A 139 6.00 -15.32 5.93
CA ASP A 139 5.15 -14.72 6.97
C ASP A 139 3.88 -15.52 7.22
N PHE A 140 3.27 -16.12 6.19
CA PHE A 140 2.17 -17.07 6.38
C PHE A 140 2.60 -18.22 7.29
N ALA A 141 3.74 -18.83 6.97
CA ALA A 141 4.26 -19.97 7.72
C ALA A 141 4.55 -19.59 9.17
N ASN A 142 5.25 -18.48 9.39
CA ASN A 142 5.68 -18.00 10.70
C ASN A 142 4.50 -17.61 11.60
N ASN A 143 3.48 -16.94 11.07
CA ASN A 143 2.36 -16.42 11.86
C ASN A 143 1.22 -17.43 12.05
N PHE A 144 0.92 -18.29 11.06
CA PHE A 144 -0.28 -19.13 11.09
C PHE A 144 -0.04 -20.63 11.35
N LEU A 145 1.14 -21.20 11.05
CA LEU A 145 1.35 -22.65 11.26
C LEU A 145 1.28 -23.06 12.72
N ALA A 146 1.76 -22.22 13.65
CA ALA A 146 1.61 -22.47 15.08
C ALA A 146 0.13 -22.52 15.51
N LEU A 147 -0.71 -21.66 14.92
CA LEU A 147 -2.15 -21.64 15.18
C LEU A 147 -2.84 -22.88 14.58
N PHE A 148 -2.48 -23.28 13.36
CA PHE A 148 -2.96 -24.52 12.75
C PHE A 148 -2.53 -25.78 13.51
N TYR A 149 -1.31 -25.79 14.07
CA TYR A 149 -0.83 -26.86 14.95
C TYR A 149 -1.70 -26.97 16.21
N ILE A 150 -1.97 -25.85 16.90
CA ILE A 150 -2.85 -25.84 18.08
C ILE A 150 -4.28 -26.28 17.69
N ALA A 151 -4.77 -25.85 16.53
CA ALA A 151 -6.12 -26.11 16.05
C ALA A 151 -6.39 -27.58 15.67
N PHE A 152 -5.47 -28.23 14.94
CA PHE A 152 -5.73 -29.50 14.26
C PHE A 152 -4.86 -30.68 14.72
N ILE A 153 -3.79 -30.42 15.48
CA ILE A 153 -2.89 -31.46 16.01
C ILE A 153 -3.00 -31.54 17.55
N TYR A 154 -3.12 -30.39 18.23
CA TYR A 154 -3.26 -30.33 19.68
C TYR A 154 -4.72 -30.28 20.18
N ASP A 155 -5.66 -29.88 19.32
CA ASP A 155 -7.12 -29.77 19.58
C ASP A 155 -7.51 -28.98 20.85
N ASP A 156 -6.81 -27.88 21.14
CA ASP A 156 -7.13 -26.99 22.27
C ASP A 156 -7.72 -25.67 21.77
N MET A 157 -9.03 -25.67 21.54
CA MET A 157 -9.79 -24.48 21.11
C MET A 157 -9.74 -23.31 22.11
N PRO A 158 -9.77 -23.53 23.45
CA PRO A 158 -9.45 -22.49 24.45
C PRO A 158 -8.05 -21.87 24.27
N MET A 159 -6.99 -22.68 24.15
CA MET A 159 -5.62 -22.21 23.94
C MET A 159 -5.48 -21.48 22.60
N LEU A 160 -6.11 -21.99 21.53
CA LEU A 160 -6.15 -21.33 20.22
C LEU A 160 -6.77 -19.94 20.33
N ARG A 161 -7.94 -19.81 20.97
CA ARG A 161 -8.62 -18.52 21.20
C ARG A 161 -7.77 -17.56 22.03
N GLN A 162 -7.13 -18.06 23.09
CA GLN A 162 -6.25 -17.24 23.94
C GLN A 162 -5.00 -16.77 23.17
N THR A 163 -4.41 -17.66 22.36
CA THR A 163 -3.24 -17.35 21.52
C THR A 163 -3.59 -16.31 20.46
N LEU A 164 -4.68 -16.51 19.72
CA LEU A 164 -5.21 -15.55 18.75
C LEU A 164 -5.43 -14.16 19.36
N ARG A 165 -6.15 -14.08 20.49
CA ARG A 165 -6.39 -12.82 21.20
C ARG A 165 -5.08 -12.16 21.62
N ASN A 166 -4.14 -12.93 22.16
CA ASN A 166 -2.87 -12.40 22.64
C ASN A 166 -1.99 -11.90 21.48
N LEU A 167 -1.86 -12.66 20.38
CA LEU A 167 -1.16 -12.23 19.17
C LEU A 167 -1.77 -10.95 18.58
N PHE A 168 -3.10 -10.90 18.48
CA PHE A 168 -3.81 -9.74 17.97
C PHE A 168 -3.55 -8.48 18.82
N LEU A 169 -3.67 -8.59 20.15
CA LEU A 169 -3.39 -7.48 21.07
C LEU A 169 -1.92 -7.05 21.05
N VAL A 170 -0.98 -8.00 20.92
CA VAL A 170 0.45 -7.70 20.80
C VAL A 170 0.73 -6.96 19.50
N HIS A 171 0.23 -7.41 18.36
CA HIS A 171 0.35 -6.69 17.08
C HIS A 171 -0.21 -5.26 17.19
N MET A 172 -1.45 -5.12 17.67
CA MET A 172 -2.14 -3.83 17.82
C MET A 172 -1.36 -2.82 18.69
N ILE A 173 -0.68 -3.28 19.74
CA ILE A 173 0.09 -2.40 20.64
C ILE A 173 1.50 -2.15 20.10
N VAL A 174 2.17 -3.19 19.60
CA VAL A 174 3.58 -3.12 19.17
C VAL A 174 3.72 -2.37 17.85
N SER A 175 2.84 -2.58 16.87
CA SER A 175 2.90 -1.85 15.60
C SER A 175 2.76 -0.34 15.83
N GLN A 176 1.67 0.08 16.50
CA GLN A 176 1.43 1.48 16.87
C GLN A 176 2.61 2.14 17.63
N ALA A 177 3.27 1.38 18.51
CA ALA A 177 4.44 1.86 19.25
C ALA A 177 5.69 2.01 18.37
N LEU A 178 5.98 1.03 17.51
CA LEU A 178 7.21 0.97 16.71
C LEU A 178 7.13 1.76 15.40
N GLU A 179 5.96 1.88 14.78
CA GLU A 179 5.79 2.57 13.50
C GLU A 179 5.54 4.08 13.66
N SER A 180 4.73 4.47 14.64
CA SER A 180 4.29 5.86 14.81
C SER A 180 4.90 6.55 16.02
N LEU A 181 4.79 5.97 17.22
CA LEU A 181 5.15 6.68 18.46
C LEU A 181 6.67 6.83 18.64
N LEU A 182 7.42 5.73 18.52
CA LEU A 182 8.87 5.72 18.71
C LEU A 182 9.60 6.56 17.64
N PRO A 183 9.35 6.39 16.32
CA PRO A 183 9.96 7.23 15.29
C PRO A 183 9.62 8.72 15.43
N TYR A 184 8.40 9.05 15.86
CA TYR A 184 8.03 10.43 16.15
C TYR A 184 8.81 11.01 17.34
N TRP A 185 8.99 10.24 18.42
CA TRP A 185 9.77 10.68 19.59
C TRP A 185 11.27 10.81 19.28
N THR A 186 11.87 9.87 18.53
CA THR A 186 13.27 9.98 18.10
C THR A 186 13.48 11.18 17.18
N PHE A 187 12.58 11.42 16.20
CA PHE A 187 12.60 12.63 15.37
C PHE A 187 12.42 13.90 16.20
N ARG A 188 11.47 13.94 17.14
CA ARG A 188 11.25 15.08 18.05
C ARG A 188 12.49 15.39 18.90
N TYR A 189 13.19 14.36 19.37
CA TYR A 189 14.43 14.50 20.13
C TYR A 189 15.57 15.04 19.25
N ARG A 190 15.88 14.36 18.13
CA ARG A 190 16.92 14.77 17.16
C ARG A 190 16.71 16.20 16.65
N SER A 191 15.49 16.54 16.23
CA SER A 191 15.15 17.87 15.72
C SER A 191 15.18 18.96 16.80
N SER A 192 14.94 18.62 18.07
CA SER A 192 15.08 19.58 19.18
C SER A 192 16.55 19.87 19.49
N LEU A 193 17.42 18.87 19.47
CA LEU A 193 18.88 19.05 19.59
C LEU A 193 19.41 19.92 18.45
N TYR A 194 19.07 19.58 17.21
CA TYR A 194 19.54 20.32 16.03
C TYR A 194 19.11 21.80 16.02
N ARG A 195 17.87 22.10 16.45
CA ARG A 195 17.40 23.49 16.62
C ARG A 195 18.15 24.26 17.70
N ALA A 196 18.58 23.59 18.77
CA ALA A 196 19.40 24.22 19.81
C ALA A 196 20.79 24.61 19.26
N THR A 197 21.40 23.74 18.45
CA THR A 197 22.67 24.05 17.74
C THR A 197 22.54 25.27 16.83
N LEU A 198 21.43 25.38 16.08
CA LEU A 198 21.16 26.51 15.19
C LEU A 198 20.82 27.82 15.92
N LYS A 199 20.58 27.81 17.24
CA LYS A 199 19.96 28.92 18.00
C LYS A 199 18.64 29.42 17.37
N SER A 200 17.96 28.55 16.61
CA SER A 200 16.80 28.89 15.77
C SER A 200 15.55 29.14 16.62
N ASN A 201 14.94 30.31 16.48
CA ASN A 201 13.75 30.68 17.24
C ASN A 201 12.53 29.88 16.74
N ARG A 202 11.91 29.09 17.63
CA ARG A 202 10.71 28.27 17.33
C ARG A 202 9.53 29.04 16.74
N LYS A 203 9.46 30.37 16.92
CA LYS A 203 8.39 31.23 16.39
C LYS A 203 8.72 31.89 15.04
N ALA A 204 9.98 31.84 14.59
CA ALA A 204 10.35 32.38 13.28
C ALA A 204 9.93 31.41 12.16
N GLU A 205 9.63 31.96 10.99
CA GLU A 205 9.54 31.17 9.77
C GLU A 205 10.92 30.58 9.45
N LEU A 206 10.95 29.31 9.05
CA LEU A 206 12.19 28.58 8.84
C LEU A 206 12.71 28.84 7.43
N THR A 207 13.99 29.18 7.35
CA THR A 207 14.66 29.31 6.05
C THR A 207 14.65 27.98 5.28
N MET A 208 14.72 28.04 3.95
CA MET A 208 14.77 26.83 3.10
C MET A 208 15.92 25.89 3.50
N HIS A 209 17.05 26.44 3.95
CA HIS A 209 18.18 25.67 4.46
C HIS A 209 17.83 24.92 5.77
N GLU A 210 17.32 25.63 6.78
CA GLU A 210 16.88 24.98 8.04
C GLU A 210 15.77 23.96 7.81
N GLN A 211 14.85 24.21 6.88
CA GLN A 211 13.83 23.25 6.48
C GLN A 211 14.47 21.98 5.90
N THR A 212 15.39 22.12 4.93
CA THR A 212 16.07 21.00 4.28
C THR A 212 16.83 20.16 5.31
N CYS A 213 17.60 20.80 6.20
CA CYS A 213 18.35 20.09 7.23
C CYS A 213 17.44 19.40 8.26
N LEU A 214 16.29 19.98 8.61
CA LEU A 214 15.31 19.34 9.49
C LEU A 214 14.59 18.16 8.82
N GLU A 215 14.34 18.21 7.52
CA GLU A 215 13.76 17.09 6.78
C GLU A 215 14.77 15.98 6.52
N LEU A 216 16.06 16.30 6.36
CA LEU A 216 17.13 15.30 6.34
C LEU A 216 17.22 14.49 7.65
N GLN A 217 16.76 15.03 8.79
CA GLN A 217 16.70 14.32 10.08
C GLN A 217 15.46 13.42 10.25
N ARG A 218 14.51 13.44 9.30
CA ARG A 218 13.37 12.51 9.27
C ARG A 218 13.78 11.19 8.63
N ASP A 219 13.07 10.12 9.00
CA ASP A 219 13.29 8.80 8.42
C ASP A 219 12.71 8.72 6.99
N THR A 220 13.19 7.78 6.18
CA THR A 220 12.74 7.57 4.79
C THR A 220 11.61 6.54 4.76
N TYR A 221 10.52 6.86 4.05
CA TYR A 221 9.46 5.90 3.76
C TYR A 221 9.88 5.00 2.59
N TRP A 222 10.03 3.69 2.85
CA TRP A 222 10.57 2.74 1.87
C TRP A 222 9.51 2.18 0.90
N GLY A 223 8.23 2.29 1.24
CA GLY A 223 7.10 1.86 0.43
C GLY A 223 5.97 1.28 1.28
N THR A 224 4.86 0.93 0.63
CA THR A 224 3.63 0.42 1.27
C THR A 224 3.69 -1.05 1.69
N PHE A 225 4.88 -1.68 1.67
CA PHE A 225 5.00 -3.12 1.87
C PHE A 225 4.56 -3.53 3.29
N ASP A 226 5.15 -2.90 4.30
CA ASP A 226 4.87 -3.21 5.71
C ASP A 226 3.43 -2.83 6.08
N ASP A 227 2.95 -1.66 5.62
CA ASP A 227 1.58 -1.19 5.83
C ASP A 227 0.53 -2.21 5.30
N TYR A 228 0.75 -2.80 4.12
CA TYR A 228 -0.12 -3.85 3.58
C TYR A 228 0.09 -5.22 4.25
N LEU A 229 1.31 -5.52 4.72
CA LEU A 229 1.61 -6.77 5.43
C LEU A 229 0.85 -6.84 6.76
N GLU A 230 0.79 -5.75 7.52
CA GLU A 230 -0.02 -5.67 8.74
C GLU A 230 -1.51 -5.94 8.43
N LEU A 231 -2.09 -5.22 7.46
CA LEU A 231 -3.48 -5.41 7.06
C LEU A 231 -3.78 -6.85 6.60
N TRP A 232 -2.83 -7.49 5.91
CA TRP A 232 -2.96 -8.86 5.42
C TRP A 232 -2.86 -9.89 6.54
N LEU A 233 -1.92 -9.73 7.49
CA LEU A 233 -1.84 -10.57 8.69
C LEU A 233 -3.08 -10.42 9.57
N GLN A 234 -3.52 -9.18 9.81
CA GLN A 234 -4.73 -8.88 10.57
C GLN A 234 -5.98 -9.50 9.94
N PHE A 235 -6.12 -9.40 8.61
CA PHE A 235 -7.18 -10.08 7.88
C PHE A 235 -7.11 -11.60 8.07
N GLY A 236 -5.92 -12.20 7.93
CA GLY A 236 -5.70 -13.64 8.17
C GLY A 236 -6.14 -14.11 9.55
N TYR A 237 -5.76 -13.41 10.62
CA TYR A 237 -6.19 -13.74 11.99
C TYR A 237 -7.72 -13.69 12.16
N VAL A 238 -8.40 -12.77 11.48
CA VAL A 238 -9.87 -12.66 11.51
C VAL A 238 -10.54 -13.75 10.67
N VAL A 239 -10.12 -13.96 9.42
CA VAL A 239 -10.87 -14.83 8.50
C VAL A 239 -10.55 -16.31 8.66
N LEU A 240 -9.31 -16.70 8.97
CA LEU A 240 -8.94 -18.12 9.07
C LEU A 240 -9.56 -18.80 10.30
N PHE A 241 -9.78 -18.05 11.38
CA PHE A 241 -10.20 -18.57 12.69
C PHE A 241 -11.52 -17.97 13.19
N SER A 242 -12.36 -17.48 12.26
CA SER A 242 -13.56 -16.69 12.57
C SER A 242 -14.57 -17.44 13.47
N CYS A 243 -14.68 -18.76 13.33
CA CYS A 243 -15.54 -19.59 14.19
C CYS A 243 -14.99 -19.80 15.61
N VAL A 244 -13.68 -19.62 15.84
CA VAL A 244 -13.02 -19.80 17.15
C VAL A 244 -13.04 -18.52 17.97
N TYR A 245 -12.79 -17.37 17.31
CA TYR A 245 -12.78 -16.05 17.96
C TYR A 245 -13.49 -14.95 17.13
N PRO A 246 -14.83 -15.01 17.00
CA PRO A 246 -15.62 -14.01 16.27
C PRO A 246 -15.36 -12.53 16.64
N PRO A 247 -15.09 -12.16 17.92
CA PRO A 247 -14.81 -10.77 18.29
C PRO A 247 -13.59 -10.15 17.60
N ALA A 248 -12.69 -10.95 17.02
CA ALA A 248 -11.53 -10.46 16.26
C ALA A 248 -11.93 -9.43 15.19
N ALA A 249 -13.07 -9.61 14.51
CA ALA A 249 -13.54 -8.69 13.48
C ALA A 249 -13.85 -7.28 14.03
N ILE A 250 -14.35 -7.18 15.28
CA ILE A 250 -14.64 -5.90 15.93
C ILE A 250 -13.32 -5.22 16.36
N PHE A 251 -12.38 -5.98 16.92
CA PHE A 251 -11.05 -5.46 17.26
C PHE A 251 -10.27 -5.01 16.02
N ALA A 252 -10.38 -5.73 14.90
CA ALA A 252 -9.81 -5.33 13.61
C ALA A 252 -10.44 -4.05 13.05
N LEU A 253 -11.76 -3.88 13.17
CA LEU A 253 -12.41 -2.63 12.79
C LEU A 253 -11.93 -1.44 13.64
N ILE A 254 -11.80 -1.64 14.96
CA ILE A 254 -11.27 -0.61 15.87
C ILE A 254 -9.81 -0.29 15.54
N ASN A 255 -8.96 -1.31 15.30
CA ASN A 255 -7.56 -1.07 14.92
C ASN A 255 -7.49 -0.27 13.62
N ASN A 256 -8.19 -0.69 12.56
CA ASN A 256 -8.20 0.02 11.27
C ASN A 256 -8.59 1.50 11.39
N VAL A 257 -9.55 1.84 12.27
CA VAL A 257 -9.95 3.24 12.50
C VAL A 257 -8.86 4.06 13.19
N ILE A 258 -8.11 3.44 14.11
CA ILE A 258 -6.93 4.06 14.76
C ILE A 258 -5.79 4.17 13.74
N GLU A 259 -5.53 3.09 12.99
CA GLU A 259 -4.43 2.99 12.03
C GLU A 259 -4.52 4.03 10.92
N MET A 260 -5.70 4.22 10.33
CA MET A 260 -5.96 5.27 9.36
C MET A 260 -5.58 6.69 9.85
N LYS A 261 -5.60 6.93 11.17
CA LYS A 261 -5.18 8.20 11.79
C LYS A 261 -3.70 8.17 12.20
N SER A 262 -3.18 7.00 12.58
CA SER A 262 -1.76 6.75 12.86
C SER A 262 -0.90 6.91 11.61
N ASP A 263 -1.24 6.24 10.51
CA ASP A 263 -0.57 6.36 9.20
C ASP A 263 -0.59 7.79 8.67
N ALA A 264 -1.76 8.45 8.72
CA ALA A 264 -1.87 9.85 8.33
C ALA A 264 -0.95 10.76 9.18
N PHE A 265 -0.76 10.42 10.46
CA PHE A 265 0.18 11.10 11.35
C PHE A 265 1.65 10.76 11.01
N LYS A 266 1.97 9.49 10.77
CA LYS A 266 3.26 8.90 10.36
C LYS A 266 3.78 9.63 9.11
N MET A 267 2.98 9.64 8.04
CA MET A 267 3.29 10.30 6.77
C MET A 267 3.46 11.82 6.89
N CYS A 268 2.73 12.49 7.80
CA CYS A 268 2.84 13.95 7.96
C CYS A 268 3.99 14.43 8.87
N ASN A 269 4.41 13.62 9.87
CA ASN A 269 5.30 14.07 10.95
C ASN A 269 6.60 13.30 11.07
N VAL A 270 6.59 12.01 10.73
CA VAL A 270 7.73 11.10 10.94
C VAL A 270 8.59 11.09 9.70
N TYR A 271 8.02 10.75 8.54
CA TYR A 271 8.79 10.53 7.33
C TYR A 271 9.11 11.80 6.53
N ARG A 272 10.19 11.72 5.75
CA ARG A 272 10.42 12.58 4.59
C ARG A 272 9.30 12.38 3.57
N ARG A 273 9.05 13.39 2.73
CA ARG A 273 8.01 13.28 1.69
C ARG A 273 8.46 12.18 0.70
N PRO A 274 7.68 11.11 0.48
CA PRO A 274 8.04 10.14 -0.54
C PRO A 274 7.89 10.73 -1.93
N PHE A 275 8.65 10.22 -2.90
CA PHE A 275 8.32 10.45 -4.30
C PHE A 275 7.02 9.74 -4.66
N VAL A 276 6.20 10.39 -5.47
CA VAL A 276 4.96 9.78 -5.97
C VAL A 276 5.31 8.75 -7.03
N TYR A 277 4.78 7.53 -6.83
CA TYR A 277 4.82 6.45 -7.81
C TYR A 277 3.40 6.14 -8.24
N GLN A 278 3.22 6.03 -9.54
CA GLN A 278 1.95 5.71 -10.17
C GLN A 278 1.71 4.19 -10.07
N THR A 279 0.69 3.73 -9.33
CA THR A 279 0.24 2.32 -9.23
C THR A 279 -1.18 2.03 -9.78
N ASN A 280 -1.38 0.84 -10.36
CA ASN A 280 -2.64 0.30 -10.90
C ASN A 280 -3.25 -0.61 -9.82
N GLY A 281 -3.87 0.00 -8.81
CA GLY A 281 -4.41 -0.69 -7.64
C GLY A 281 -3.32 -1.31 -6.76
N ILE A 282 -3.74 -2.19 -5.85
CA ILE A 282 -2.89 -2.75 -4.79
C ILE A 282 -1.92 -3.86 -5.25
N GLY A 283 -1.82 -4.14 -6.55
CA GLY A 283 -0.90 -5.12 -7.10
C GLY A 283 -1.09 -6.55 -6.55
N THR A 284 0.02 -7.21 -6.22
CA THR A 284 0.05 -8.61 -5.73
C THR A 284 -0.78 -8.81 -4.45
N TRP A 285 -0.95 -7.78 -3.63
CA TRP A 285 -1.76 -7.84 -2.41
C TRP A 285 -3.18 -8.32 -2.67
N LYS A 286 -3.79 -7.94 -3.81
CA LYS A 286 -5.12 -8.44 -4.18
C LYS A 286 -5.15 -9.98 -4.22
N VAL A 287 -4.16 -10.59 -4.86
CA VAL A 287 -4.03 -12.05 -4.99
C VAL A 287 -3.77 -12.67 -3.61
N ALA A 288 -3.01 -12.00 -2.75
CA ALA A 288 -2.72 -12.46 -1.39
C ALA A 288 -3.97 -12.45 -0.48
N PHE A 289 -4.81 -11.41 -0.55
CA PHE A 289 -6.10 -11.35 0.15
C PHE A 289 -7.09 -12.38 -0.42
N GLU A 290 -7.14 -12.55 -1.75
CA GLU A 290 -7.95 -13.60 -2.39
C GLU A 290 -7.52 -15.00 -1.94
N ALA A 291 -6.22 -15.29 -1.85
CA ALA A 291 -5.69 -16.57 -1.36
C ALA A 291 -6.11 -16.85 0.10
N LEU A 292 -5.99 -15.87 1.00
CA LEU A 292 -6.50 -16.00 2.38
C LEU A 292 -8.01 -16.25 2.41
N SER A 293 -8.81 -15.63 1.52
CA SER A 293 -10.25 -15.88 1.46
C SER A 293 -10.62 -17.31 1.06
N TYR A 294 -9.80 -17.97 0.22
CA TYR A 294 -9.97 -19.38 -0.13
C TYR A 294 -9.58 -20.29 1.05
N LEU A 295 -8.42 -20.04 1.66
CA LEU A 295 -7.95 -20.76 2.84
C LEU A 295 -8.91 -20.62 4.03
N ALA A 296 -9.60 -19.49 4.16
CA ALA A 296 -10.62 -19.27 5.19
C ALA A 296 -11.81 -20.21 5.06
N VAL A 297 -12.29 -20.51 3.86
CA VAL A 297 -13.40 -21.47 3.66
C VAL A 297 -12.99 -22.84 4.18
N VAL A 298 -11.82 -23.33 3.77
CA VAL A 298 -11.27 -24.63 4.19
C VAL A 298 -11.04 -24.66 5.71
N SER A 299 -10.39 -23.63 6.26
CA SER A 299 -10.04 -23.53 7.68
C SER A 299 -11.27 -23.52 8.59
N ASN A 300 -12.27 -22.67 8.33
CA ASN A 300 -13.44 -22.60 9.20
C ASN A 300 -14.30 -23.86 9.11
N LEU A 301 -14.42 -24.47 7.92
CA LEU A 301 -15.10 -25.77 7.80
C LEU A 301 -14.35 -26.86 8.56
N ALA A 302 -13.03 -26.93 8.43
CA ALA A 302 -12.22 -27.90 9.16
C ALA A 302 -12.37 -27.71 10.68
N LEU A 303 -12.32 -26.47 11.19
CA LEU A 303 -12.54 -26.15 12.60
C LEU A 303 -13.95 -26.53 13.11
N ILE A 304 -14.99 -26.28 12.32
CA ILE A 304 -16.37 -26.68 12.64
C ILE A 304 -16.50 -28.20 12.69
N PHE A 305 -15.97 -28.91 11.68
CA PHE A 305 -16.03 -30.37 11.64
C PHE A 305 -15.13 -31.03 12.68
N HIS A 306 -14.01 -30.43 13.08
CA HIS A 306 -13.14 -30.93 14.16
C HIS A 306 -13.78 -30.74 15.55
N THR A 307 -14.70 -29.78 15.70
CA THR A 307 -15.37 -29.53 16.99
C THR A 307 -16.24 -30.74 17.38
N SER A 308 -15.86 -31.44 18.45
CA SER A 308 -16.56 -32.61 19.00
C SER A 308 -18.07 -32.46 19.09
N ARG A 309 -18.56 -31.30 19.55
CA ARG A 309 -20.00 -30.98 19.66
C ARG A 309 -20.76 -31.05 18.33
N PHE A 310 -20.10 -30.73 17.21
CA PHE A 310 -20.71 -30.80 15.88
C PHE A 310 -20.80 -32.25 15.41
N ILE A 311 -19.73 -33.03 15.58
CA ILE A 311 -19.71 -34.47 15.30
C ILE A 311 -20.76 -35.22 16.15
N GLU A 312 -20.85 -34.94 17.45
CA GLU A 312 -21.91 -35.48 18.31
C GLU A 312 -23.32 -35.10 17.82
N GLY A 313 -23.48 -33.87 17.32
CA GLY A 313 -24.74 -33.41 16.71
C GLY A 313 -25.11 -34.22 15.48
N ILE A 314 -24.14 -34.52 14.61
CA ILE A 314 -24.34 -35.38 13.44
C ILE A 314 -24.77 -36.78 13.88
N TYR A 315 -24.06 -37.45 14.80
CA TYR A 315 -24.43 -38.79 15.25
C TYR A 315 -25.77 -38.86 15.99
N LYS A 316 -26.22 -37.76 16.62
CA LYS A 316 -27.58 -37.68 17.21
C LYS A 316 -28.69 -37.65 16.15
N VAL A 317 -28.43 -37.11 14.96
CA VAL A 317 -29.40 -37.03 13.85
C VAL A 317 -29.27 -38.22 12.89
N PHE A 318 -28.06 -38.72 12.69
CA PHE A 318 -27.71 -39.84 11.82
C PHE A 318 -26.83 -40.86 12.57
N PRO A 319 -27.42 -41.73 13.42
CA PRO A 319 -26.66 -42.67 14.24
C PRO A 319 -25.78 -43.64 13.44
N ASP A 320 -26.27 -44.08 12.27
CA ASP A 320 -25.59 -45.03 11.39
C ASP A 320 -24.65 -44.36 10.36
N ALA A 321 -24.33 -43.07 10.52
CA ALA A 321 -23.44 -42.36 9.61
C ALA A 321 -21.99 -42.90 9.70
N SER A 322 -21.47 -43.44 8.60
CA SER A 322 -20.05 -43.82 8.54
C SER A 322 -19.15 -42.58 8.56
N THR A 323 -17.94 -42.71 9.09
CA THR A 323 -16.92 -41.64 9.05
C THR A 323 -16.64 -41.18 7.62
N ILE A 324 -16.71 -42.09 6.64
CA ILE A 324 -16.55 -41.79 5.21
C ILE A 324 -17.67 -40.86 4.73
N ASN A 325 -18.92 -41.11 5.11
CA ASN A 325 -20.05 -40.25 4.75
C ASN A 325 -19.91 -38.84 5.34
N ILE A 326 -19.36 -38.71 6.56
CA ILE A 326 -19.10 -37.42 7.20
C ILE A 326 -17.98 -36.65 6.47
N ILE A 327 -16.90 -37.33 6.07
CA ILE A 327 -15.80 -36.72 5.28
C ILE A 327 -16.29 -36.31 3.88
N LEU A 328 -17.10 -37.14 3.22
CA LEU A 328 -17.71 -36.80 1.93
C LEU A 328 -18.66 -35.60 2.05
N ALA A 329 -19.43 -35.49 3.14
CA ALA A 329 -20.26 -34.33 3.41
C ALA A 329 -19.43 -33.06 3.65
N PHE A 330 -18.30 -33.15 4.37
CA PHE A 330 -17.35 -32.05 4.53
C PHE A 330 -16.84 -31.54 3.18
N VAL A 331 -16.30 -32.44 2.32
CA VAL A 331 -15.78 -32.08 1.00
C VAL A 331 -16.88 -31.50 0.09
N ALA A 332 -18.09 -32.06 0.14
CA ALA A 332 -19.23 -31.54 -0.63
C ALA A 332 -19.62 -30.12 -0.20
N VAL A 333 -19.72 -29.85 1.11
CA VAL A 333 -20.04 -28.51 1.64
C VAL A 333 -18.92 -27.51 1.32
N GLU A 334 -17.66 -27.93 1.42
CA GLU A 334 -16.49 -27.14 1.02
C GLU A 334 -16.57 -26.74 -0.46
N HIS A 335 -16.76 -27.70 -1.36
CA HIS A 335 -16.85 -27.42 -2.80
C HIS A 335 -18.06 -26.54 -3.16
N ILE A 336 -19.20 -26.70 -2.47
CA ILE A 336 -20.35 -25.80 -2.63
C ILE A 336 -19.99 -24.36 -2.21
N LEU A 337 -19.35 -24.18 -1.04
CA LEU A 337 -19.01 -22.84 -0.55
C LEU A 337 -17.90 -22.17 -1.38
N LEU A 338 -16.92 -22.93 -1.85
CA LEU A 338 -15.92 -22.47 -2.82
C LEU A 338 -16.58 -22.06 -4.16
N GLY A 339 -17.55 -22.85 -4.64
CA GLY A 339 -18.35 -22.54 -5.83
C GLY A 339 -19.19 -21.27 -5.69
N VAL A 340 -19.85 -21.08 -4.54
CA VAL A 340 -20.59 -19.85 -4.21
C VAL A 340 -19.65 -18.64 -4.15
N ARG A 341 -18.49 -18.76 -3.49
CA ARG A 341 -17.48 -17.69 -3.42
C ARG A 341 -16.93 -17.32 -4.80
N TRP A 342 -16.68 -18.31 -5.66
CA TRP A 342 -16.31 -18.08 -7.06
C TRP A 342 -17.43 -17.38 -7.85
N LEU A 343 -18.68 -17.85 -7.71
CA LEU A 343 -19.85 -17.26 -8.38
C LEU A 343 -20.06 -15.80 -7.97
N ILE A 344 -19.93 -15.45 -6.69
CA ILE A 344 -20.00 -14.05 -6.22
C ILE A 344 -18.88 -13.21 -6.85
N SER A 345 -17.66 -13.73 -6.90
CA SER A 345 -16.51 -13.04 -7.51
C SER A 345 -16.66 -12.85 -9.03
N TYR A 346 -17.40 -13.74 -9.70
CA TYR A 346 -17.73 -13.64 -11.12
C TYR A 346 -18.91 -12.67 -11.39
N ALA A 347 -19.92 -12.68 -10.51
CA ALA A 347 -21.13 -11.87 -10.65
C ALA A 347 -20.90 -10.38 -10.36
N VAL A 348 -19.98 -10.05 -9.44
CA VAL A 348 -19.63 -8.65 -9.12
C VAL A 348 -18.61 -8.13 -10.16
N PRO A 349 -18.97 -7.13 -10.99
CA PRO A 349 -18.05 -6.62 -12.00
C PRO A 349 -16.88 -5.85 -11.36
N VAL A 350 -15.65 -6.28 -11.66
CA VAL A 350 -14.40 -5.66 -11.15
C VAL A 350 -14.28 -4.17 -11.48
N VAL A 351 -14.90 -3.73 -12.58
CA VAL A 351 -14.90 -2.34 -13.04
C VAL A 351 -16.34 -1.83 -13.13
N PRO A 352 -16.71 -0.73 -12.45
CA PRO A 352 -18.05 -0.14 -12.55
C PRO A 352 -18.44 0.22 -13.99
N HIS A 353 -19.73 0.14 -14.30
CA HIS A 353 -20.23 0.38 -15.66
C HIS A 353 -19.82 1.75 -16.23
N TRP A 354 -19.86 2.81 -15.43
CA TRP A 354 -19.48 4.16 -15.86
C TRP A 354 -17.99 4.25 -16.26
N VAL A 355 -17.09 3.65 -15.48
CA VAL A 355 -15.65 3.56 -15.82
C VAL A 355 -15.45 2.77 -17.12
N LYS A 356 -16.19 1.67 -17.30
CA LYS A 356 -16.12 0.84 -18.52
C LYS A 356 -16.56 1.62 -19.76
N VAL A 357 -17.66 2.37 -19.68
CA VAL A 357 -18.15 3.23 -20.77
C VAL A 357 -17.13 4.31 -21.12
N GLU A 358 -16.58 5.03 -20.14
CA GLU A 358 -15.62 6.09 -20.43
C GLU A 358 -14.30 5.53 -20.99
N THR A 359 -13.84 4.37 -20.49
CA THR A 359 -12.69 3.65 -21.07
C THR A 359 -12.94 3.23 -22.53
N GLN A 360 -14.16 2.79 -22.85
CA GLN A 360 -14.54 2.43 -24.23
C GLN A 360 -14.64 3.67 -25.13
N ARG A 361 -15.19 4.78 -24.62
CA ARG A 361 -15.28 6.07 -25.31
C ARG A 361 -13.89 6.63 -25.65
N MET A 362 -12.97 6.59 -24.69
CA MET A 362 -11.56 6.97 -24.90
C MET A 362 -10.87 6.10 -25.97
N LYS A 363 -11.06 4.77 -25.94
CA LYS A 363 -10.55 3.88 -26.99
C LYS A 363 -11.17 4.17 -28.36
N TYR A 364 -12.47 4.49 -28.42
CA TYR A 364 -13.15 4.83 -29.66
C TYR A 364 -12.59 6.12 -30.27
N PHE A 365 -12.37 7.18 -29.48
CA PHE A 365 -11.74 8.41 -29.97
C PHE A 365 -10.30 8.19 -30.42
N SER A 366 -9.50 7.38 -29.70
CA SER A 366 -8.15 7.00 -30.12
C SER A 366 -8.15 6.28 -31.49
N LEU A 367 -9.08 5.34 -31.70
CA LEU A 367 -9.26 4.66 -32.98
C LEU A 367 -9.76 5.58 -34.10
N GLN A 368 -10.60 6.58 -33.79
CA GLN A 368 -11.00 7.60 -34.77
C GLN A 368 -9.84 8.52 -35.16
N ALA A 369 -8.98 8.90 -34.20
CA ALA A 369 -7.80 9.71 -34.47
C ALA A 369 -6.82 8.95 -35.37
N LEU A 370 -6.55 7.68 -35.09
CA LEU A 370 -5.69 6.82 -35.90
C LEU A 370 -6.21 6.65 -37.34
N LYS A 371 -7.54 6.66 -37.56
CA LYS A 371 -8.15 6.61 -38.91
C LYS A 371 -8.06 7.93 -39.69
N ARG A 372 -7.62 9.02 -39.07
CA ARG A 372 -7.47 10.36 -39.67
C ARG A 372 -6.00 10.75 -39.88
N GLN A 373 -5.08 9.90 -39.43
CA GLN A 373 -3.63 9.96 -39.72
C GLN A 373 -3.33 9.10 -40.95
#